data_AF-A0A7S2N9M4-F1
#
_entry.id   AF-A0A7S2N9M4-F1
#
_cell.length_a   1.000
_cell.length_b   1.000
_cell.length_c   1.000
_cell.angle_alpha   90.00
_cell.angle_beta   90.00
_cell.angle_gamma   90.00
#
_symmetry.space_group_name_H-M   'P 1'
#
loop_
_entity.id
_entity.type
_entity.pdbx_description
1 polymer ?
#
loop_
_entity_poly.entity_id
_entity_poly.type
_entity_poly.pdbx_seq_one_letter_code
_entity_poly.pdbx_strand_id
1 'polypeptide(L)'
;DYAGAWRLVRRERQEAGTVEDFSDGNGPIRLQAACGLYAEVAAAAQTSAAGCLEVSDTAGDKPTAIARHRSVTFQPPTGEPPHTALCLDGQLLLESGICGGRFRETWARIDPSQESVALELVSETPSRGAKREGCWVFCGSHFARVIGLATGQGLVSGTCCGSLRQLQRLHGEGAVKAELQTHYEATFGSVARP
;
A
#
# COMPACT_ATOMS: atom_id res chain seq x y z
N ASP A 1 -0.72 -1.71 18.97
CA ASP A 1 -0.29 -0.77 17.92
C ASP A 1 -0.10 -1.56 16.63
N TYR A 2 -0.63 -1.05 15.52
CA TYR A 2 -0.55 -1.65 14.18
C TYR A 2 0.73 -1.23 13.43
N ALA A 3 1.52 -0.32 14.00
CA ALA A 3 2.85 0.01 13.51
C ALA A 3 3.72 -1.25 13.37
N GLY A 4 4.66 -1.20 12.43
CA GLY A 4 5.56 -2.32 12.19
C GLY A 4 5.90 -2.58 10.72
N ALA A 5 6.80 -3.54 10.56
CA ALA A 5 7.13 -4.16 9.29
C ALA A 5 6.35 -5.47 9.12
N TRP A 6 5.59 -5.58 8.04
CA TRP A 6 4.65 -6.66 7.79
C TRP A 6 4.85 -7.24 6.39
N ARG A 7 4.73 -8.57 6.27
CA ARG A 7 4.75 -9.29 5.00
C ARG A 7 3.44 -10.02 4.79
N LEU A 8 2.82 -9.86 3.63
CA LEU A 8 1.63 -10.62 3.29
C LEU A 8 2.00 -12.09 3.18
N VAL A 9 1.28 -12.95 3.89
CA VAL A 9 1.44 -14.40 3.85
C VAL A 9 0.32 -15.04 3.06
N ARG A 10 -0.89 -14.47 3.16
CA ARG A 10 -2.07 -15.06 2.51
C ARG A 10 -3.10 -13.98 2.22
N ARG A 11 -3.71 -14.06 1.04
CA ARG A 11 -4.86 -13.24 0.65
C ARG A 11 -5.97 -14.13 0.14
N GLU A 12 -7.17 -13.92 0.64
CA GLU A 12 -8.38 -14.63 0.26
C GLU A 12 -9.38 -13.62 -0.29
N ARG A 13 -9.93 -13.88 -1.48
CA ARG A 13 -11.04 -13.11 -2.05
C ARG A 13 -12.28 -13.98 -2.05
N GLN A 14 -13.27 -13.65 -1.23
CA GLN A 14 -14.47 -14.48 -1.05
C GLN A 14 -15.29 -14.60 -2.33
N GLU A 15 -15.39 -13.53 -3.12
CA GLU A 15 -16.21 -13.51 -4.34
C GLU A 15 -15.61 -14.36 -5.48
N ALA A 16 -14.29 -14.54 -5.50
CA ALA A 16 -13.58 -15.25 -6.56
C ALA A 16 -13.09 -16.64 -6.13
N GLY A 17 -13.29 -17.03 -4.87
CA GLY A 17 -12.69 -18.23 -4.28
C GLY A 17 -11.16 -18.29 -4.41
N THR A 18 -10.53 -17.14 -4.71
CA THR A 18 -9.11 -17.07 -5.05
C THR A 18 -8.32 -16.92 -3.77
N VAL A 19 -7.37 -17.82 -3.57
CA VAL A 19 -6.41 -17.78 -2.47
C VAL A 19 -5.03 -17.57 -3.09
N GLU A 20 -4.41 -16.44 -2.74
CA GLU A 20 -3.01 -16.17 -3.05
C GLU A 20 -2.20 -16.51 -1.79
N ASP A 21 -1.25 -17.44 -1.93
CA ASP A 21 -0.35 -17.88 -0.86
C ASP A 21 1.06 -17.36 -1.14
N PHE A 22 1.65 -16.75 -0.12
CA PHE A 22 2.96 -16.11 -0.13
C PHE A 22 3.85 -16.63 1.01
N SER A 23 3.57 -17.84 1.50
CA SER A 23 4.33 -18.50 2.57
C SER A 23 5.81 -18.74 2.22
N ASP A 24 6.18 -18.67 0.94
CA ASP A 24 7.55 -18.69 0.45
C ASP A 24 8.33 -17.38 0.73
N GLY A 25 7.66 -16.37 1.28
CA GLY A 25 8.23 -15.07 1.58
C GLY A 25 8.21 -14.10 0.41
N ASN A 26 7.59 -14.40 -0.73
CA ASN A 26 7.55 -13.47 -1.87
C ASN A 26 6.37 -12.48 -1.84
N GLY A 27 5.65 -12.43 -0.71
CA GLY A 27 4.51 -11.55 -0.53
C GLY A 27 4.84 -10.06 -0.48
N PRO A 28 3.88 -9.19 -0.84
CA PRO A 28 3.96 -7.76 -0.61
C PRO A 28 4.41 -7.39 0.81
N ILE A 29 5.13 -6.28 0.91
CA ILE A 29 5.61 -5.74 2.18
C ILE A 29 4.82 -4.49 2.52
N ARG A 30 4.44 -4.33 3.78
CA ARG A 30 3.87 -3.10 4.34
C ARG A 30 4.75 -2.63 5.49
N LEU A 31 5.21 -1.38 5.42
CA LEU A 31 5.71 -0.67 6.58
C LEU A 31 4.67 0.35 7.03
N GLN A 32 4.37 0.37 8.32
CA GLN A 32 3.38 1.25 8.91
C GLN A 32 3.97 1.95 10.13
N ALA A 33 3.86 3.28 10.17
CA ALA A 33 4.30 4.09 11.29
C ALA A 33 3.15 4.37 12.27
N ALA A 34 3.49 4.70 13.52
CA ALA A 34 2.51 5.02 14.56
C ALA A 34 1.66 6.27 14.25
N CYS A 35 2.15 7.18 13.39
CA CYS A 35 1.40 8.35 12.92
C CYS A 35 0.34 8.02 11.84
N GLY A 36 0.16 6.75 11.48
CA GLY A 36 -0.82 6.31 10.48
C GLY A 36 -0.31 6.31 9.04
N LEU A 37 0.88 6.86 8.76
CA LEU A 37 1.50 6.74 7.43
C LEU A 37 1.94 5.31 7.16
N TYR A 38 1.73 4.87 5.93
CA TYR A 38 2.14 3.55 5.49
C TYR A 38 2.66 3.54 4.06
N ALA A 39 3.52 2.56 3.76
CA ALA A 39 4.01 2.25 2.44
C ALA A 39 3.90 0.75 2.18
N GLU A 40 3.27 0.38 1.07
CA GLU A 40 3.16 -0.98 0.56
C GLU A 40 3.97 -1.15 -0.72
N VAL A 41 4.85 -2.13 -0.73
CA VAL A 41 5.72 -2.44 -1.86
C VAL A 41 5.42 -3.86 -2.32
N ALA A 42 4.98 -3.98 -3.58
CA ALA A 42 4.72 -5.26 -4.22
C ALA A 42 5.63 -5.41 -5.45
N ALA A 43 6.76 -6.11 -5.27
CA ALA A 43 7.81 -6.22 -6.29
C ALA A 43 7.32 -6.85 -7.61
N ALA A 44 6.42 -7.84 -7.54
CA ALA A 44 5.98 -8.59 -8.72
C ALA A 44 4.70 -8.05 -9.39
N ALA A 45 3.87 -7.27 -8.67
CA ALA A 45 2.47 -7.05 -9.08
C ALA A 45 2.14 -5.64 -9.57
N GLN A 46 3.06 -4.67 -9.50
CA GLN A 46 2.76 -3.24 -9.74
C GLN A 46 1.53 -2.76 -8.95
N THR A 47 1.39 -3.21 -7.71
CA THR A 47 0.30 -2.83 -6.79
C THR A 47 0.82 -2.06 -5.59
N SER A 48 1.99 -1.43 -5.71
CA SER A 48 2.56 -0.62 -4.65
C SER A 48 1.68 0.61 -4.37
N ALA A 49 1.61 1.02 -3.11
CA ALA A 49 0.80 2.14 -2.68
C ALA A 49 1.37 2.81 -1.42
N ALA A 50 1.05 4.07 -1.22
CA ALA A 50 1.35 4.80 -0.01
C ALA A 50 0.22 5.76 0.35
N GLY A 51 0.16 6.10 1.63
CA GLY A 51 -0.80 7.07 2.13
C GLY A 51 -0.95 7.00 3.63
N CYS A 52 -2.15 7.28 4.12
CA CYS A 52 -2.46 7.32 5.54
C CYS A 52 -3.65 6.43 5.90
N LEU A 53 -3.62 5.96 7.14
CA LEU A 53 -4.68 5.20 7.77
C LEU A 53 -5.45 6.14 8.69
N GLU A 54 -6.76 6.24 8.46
CA GLU A 54 -7.66 6.98 9.33
C GLU A 54 -8.47 6.00 10.17
N VAL A 55 -8.34 6.07 11.49
CA VAL A 55 -9.05 5.20 12.42
C VAL A 55 -10.45 5.74 12.63
N SER A 56 -11.48 4.95 12.28
CA SER A 56 -12.87 5.40 12.28
C SER A 56 -13.65 5.01 13.55
N ASP A 57 -13.21 4.02 14.34
CA ASP A 57 -13.79 3.69 15.64
C ASP A 57 -12.86 2.77 16.46
N THR A 58 -12.84 2.92 17.79
CA THR A 58 -12.05 2.13 18.75
C THR A 58 -12.89 1.51 19.88
N ALA A 59 -14.21 1.45 19.75
CA ALA A 59 -15.07 0.97 20.83
C ALA A 59 -14.96 -0.56 21.09
N GLY A 60 -14.13 -0.92 22.07
CA GLY A 60 -14.13 -2.22 22.76
C GLY A 60 -13.24 -3.31 22.16
N ASP A 61 -13.56 -4.57 22.46
CA ASP A 61 -12.83 -5.81 22.07
C ASP A 61 -12.97 -6.17 20.57
N LYS A 62 -13.33 -5.18 19.73
CA LYS A 62 -13.67 -5.36 18.32
C LYS A 62 -12.50 -4.94 17.42
N PRO A 63 -12.37 -5.52 16.21
CA PRO A 63 -11.36 -5.11 15.25
C PRO A 63 -11.50 -3.62 14.90
N THR A 64 -10.36 -2.92 14.83
CA THR A 64 -10.33 -1.48 14.54
C THR A 64 -10.70 -1.23 13.10
N ALA A 65 -11.75 -0.43 12.87
CA ALA A 65 -12.14 -0.02 11.53
C ALA A 65 -11.24 1.14 11.05
N ILE A 66 -10.71 1.00 9.84
CA ILE A 66 -9.76 1.94 9.25
C ILE A 66 -10.17 2.24 7.81
N ALA A 67 -10.19 3.53 7.46
CA ALA A 67 -10.19 3.97 6.08
C ALA A 67 -8.75 4.13 5.57
N ARG A 68 -8.45 3.56 4.39
CA ARG A 68 -7.11 3.63 3.79
C ARG A 68 -7.07 4.66 2.67
N HIS A 69 -6.61 5.85 3.00
CA HIS A 69 -6.44 6.93 2.04
C HIS A 69 -5.12 6.72 1.30
N ARG A 70 -5.19 6.51 -0.02
CA ARG A 70 -4.03 6.30 -0.88
C ARG A 70 -3.69 7.59 -1.60
N SER A 71 -2.63 8.28 -1.15
CA SER A 71 -2.09 9.44 -1.87
C SER A 71 -1.36 9.02 -3.13
N VAL A 72 -0.70 7.85 -3.10
CA VAL A 72 -0.03 7.24 -4.25
C VAL A 72 -0.48 5.80 -4.41
N THR A 73 -0.83 5.42 -5.64
CA THR A 73 -1.22 4.06 -5.98
C THR A 73 -0.74 3.72 -7.39
N PHE A 74 -0.19 2.52 -7.55
CA PHE A 74 0.19 1.98 -8.87
C PHE A 74 -1.02 1.34 -9.57
N GLN A 75 -2.20 1.42 -8.94
CA GLN A 75 -3.47 0.99 -9.49
C GLN A 75 -4.38 2.21 -9.69
N PRO A 76 -5.25 2.18 -10.71
CA PRO A 76 -6.24 3.22 -10.89
C PRO A 76 -7.19 3.32 -9.68
N PRO A 77 -7.69 4.53 -9.38
CA PRO A 77 -8.70 4.70 -8.34
C PRO A 77 -9.97 3.91 -8.69
N THR A 78 -10.57 3.29 -7.69
CA THR A 78 -11.83 2.53 -7.82
C THR A 78 -13.03 3.29 -7.23
N GLY A 79 -12.87 4.57 -6.92
CA GLY A 79 -13.85 5.38 -6.19
C GLY A 79 -13.42 5.62 -4.75
N GLU A 80 -14.29 5.26 -3.81
CA GLU A 80 -14.11 5.51 -2.37
C GLU A 80 -12.92 4.75 -1.75
N PRO A 81 -12.28 5.30 -0.70
CA PRO A 81 -11.24 4.61 0.05
C PRO A 81 -11.74 3.27 0.61
N PRO A 82 -10.94 2.19 0.51
CA PRO A 82 -11.32 0.91 1.08
C PRO A 82 -11.35 1.02 2.61
N HIS A 83 -12.45 0.53 3.18
CA HIS A 83 -12.64 0.40 4.63
C HIS A 83 -12.29 -1.02 5.04
N THR A 84 -11.39 -1.16 6.01
CA THR A 84 -10.89 -2.45 6.46
C THR A 84 -10.94 -2.56 7.98
N ALA A 85 -11.09 -3.79 8.48
CA ALA A 85 -11.02 -4.11 9.90
C ALA A 85 -9.66 -4.74 10.17
N LEU A 86 -8.90 -4.18 11.12
CA LEU A 86 -7.60 -4.70 11.55
C LEU A 86 -7.69 -5.38 12.91
N CYS A 87 -7.10 -6.58 13.02
CA CYS A 87 -6.94 -7.31 14.26
C CYS A 87 -5.50 -7.80 14.39
N LEU A 88 -4.95 -7.75 15.61
CA LEU A 88 -3.63 -8.30 15.93
C LEU A 88 -3.81 -9.64 16.64
N ASP A 89 -3.10 -10.65 16.16
CA ASP A 89 -3.01 -11.97 16.76
C ASP A 89 -1.53 -12.33 16.94
N GLY A 90 -0.94 -11.88 18.05
CA GLY A 90 0.48 -12.01 18.34
C GLY A 90 1.36 -11.34 17.28
N GLN A 91 2.02 -12.15 16.44
CA GLN A 91 2.90 -11.70 15.35
C GLN A 91 2.17 -11.59 13.99
N LEU A 92 0.84 -11.75 14.00
CA LEU A 92 0.02 -11.66 12.81
C LEU A 92 -0.85 -10.39 12.86
N LEU A 93 -0.96 -9.75 11.71
CA LEU A 93 -1.93 -8.71 11.43
C LEU A 93 -2.97 -9.28 10.46
N LEU A 94 -4.22 -9.33 10.91
CA LEU A 94 -5.37 -9.77 10.14
C LEU A 94 -6.11 -8.54 9.62
N GLU A 95 -6.27 -8.44 8.31
CA GLU A 95 -7.01 -7.37 7.66
C GLU A 95 -8.19 -7.95 6.89
N SER A 96 -9.38 -7.38 7.09
CA SER A 96 -10.59 -7.81 6.38
C SER A 96 -11.29 -6.62 5.72
N GLY A 97 -11.68 -6.75 4.46
CA GLY A 97 -12.47 -5.73 3.77
C GLY A 97 -13.89 -5.65 4.34
N ILE A 98 -14.32 -4.45 4.73
CA ILE A 98 -15.67 -4.20 5.29
C ILE A 98 -16.66 -3.92 4.16
N CYS A 99 -16.26 -3.10 3.17
CA CYS A 99 -17.11 -2.63 2.08
C CYS A 99 -16.50 -2.96 0.71
N GLY A 100 -17.35 -3.22 -0.30
CA GLY A 100 -16.94 -3.23 -1.71
C GLY A 100 -16.14 -4.45 -2.22
N GLY A 101 -16.13 -5.55 -1.45
CA GLY A 101 -15.48 -6.79 -1.84
C GLY A 101 -14.87 -7.46 -0.61
N ARG A 102 -15.40 -8.61 -0.21
CA ARG A 102 -14.92 -9.30 0.99
C ARG A 102 -13.59 -9.98 0.70
N PHE A 103 -12.53 -9.41 1.24
CA PHE A 103 -11.22 -10.04 1.27
C PHE A 103 -10.76 -10.25 2.70
N ARG A 104 -9.85 -11.20 2.87
CA ARG A 104 -9.11 -11.41 4.11
C ARG A 104 -7.64 -11.53 3.78
N GLU A 105 -6.81 -10.76 4.46
CA GLU A 105 -5.37 -10.81 4.36
C GLU A 105 -4.76 -11.16 5.72
N THR A 106 -3.77 -12.03 5.68
CA THR A 106 -2.93 -12.38 6.83
C THR A 106 -1.53 -11.89 6.56
N TRP A 107 -1.05 -11.02 7.43
CA TRP A 107 0.27 -10.43 7.38
C TRP A 107 1.11 -10.93 8.55
N ALA A 108 2.33 -11.38 8.30
CA ALA A 108 3.27 -11.76 9.35
C ALA A 108 4.25 -10.62 9.62
N ARG A 109 4.59 -10.42 10.90
CA ARG A 109 5.58 -9.43 11.30
C ARG A 109 6.98 -9.85 10.83
N ILE A 110 7.72 -8.91 10.24
CA ILE A 110 9.09 -9.12 9.75
C ILE A 110 10.11 -8.81 10.85
N ASP A 111 9.89 -7.75 11.61
CA ASP A 111 10.78 -7.25 12.65
C ASP A 111 9.97 -6.99 13.94
N PRO A 112 10.40 -7.49 15.12
CA PRO A 112 9.71 -7.23 16.38
C PRO A 112 9.73 -5.75 16.79
N SER A 113 10.68 -4.95 16.29
CA SER A 113 10.77 -3.52 16.57
C SER A 113 9.52 -2.79 16.10
N GLN A 114 9.03 -1.88 16.96
CA GLN A 114 7.95 -0.96 16.66
C GLN A 114 8.46 0.46 16.40
N GLU A 115 9.78 0.69 16.57
CA GLU A 115 10.38 1.99 16.32
C GLU A 115 10.26 2.32 14.85
N SER A 116 9.52 3.39 14.57
CA SER A 116 9.20 3.80 13.21
C SER A 116 9.36 5.30 13.02
N VAL A 117 9.79 5.68 11.83
CA VAL A 117 9.87 7.06 11.36
C VAL A 117 9.22 7.12 9.99
N ALA A 118 8.35 8.09 9.77
CA ALA A 118 7.75 8.33 8.47
C ALA A 118 8.07 9.74 7.98
N LEU A 119 8.35 9.85 6.69
CA LEU A 119 8.65 11.10 5.99
C LEU A 119 7.73 11.21 4.78
N GLU A 120 7.16 12.39 4.56
CA GLU A 120 6.33 12.69 3.41
C GLU A 120 7.10 13.52 2.38
N LEU A 121 6.87 13.26 1.10
CA LEU A 121 7.41 14.06 0.01
C LEU A 121 6.65 15.40 -0.08
N VAL A 122 7.21 16.45 0.50
CA VAL A 122 6.60 17.80 0.46
C VAL A 122 6.72 18.43 -0.93
N SER A 123 7.90 18.32 -1.53
CA SER A 123 8.17 18.89 -2.84
C SER A 123 9.35 18.20 -3.50
N GLU A 124 9.27 18.07 -4.81
CA GLU A 124 10.42 17.79 -5.66
C GLU A 124 10.37 18.74 -6.85
N THR A 125 11.53 19.06 -7.40
CA THR A 125 11.66 19.84 -8.63
C THR A 125 12.10 18.89 -9.74
N PRO A 126 11.21 18.02 -10.26
CA PRO A 126 11.57 17.18 -11.39
C PRO A 126 11.85 18.10 -12.57
N SER A 127 12.98 17.90 -13.24
CA SER A 127 13.50 18.80 -14.27
C SER A 127 12.52 19.06 -15.42
N ARG A 128 11.51 18.19 -15.63
CA ARG A 128 10.36 18.35 -16.56
C ARG A 128 9.14 17.46 -16.22
N GLY A 129 8.61 17.49 -15.00
CA GLY A 129 7.58 16.51 -14.56
C GLY A 129 6.35 17.09 -13.87
N ALA A 130 5.25 16.31 -13.91
CA ALA A 130 4.08 16.50 -13.05
C ALA A 130 4.46 16.30 -11.57
N LYS A 131 3.75 16.99 -10.66
CA LYS A 131 4.00 16.89 -9.21
C LYS A 131 3.86 15.44 -8.76
N ARG A 132 4.91 14.91 -8.13
CA ARG A 132 4.86 13.63 -7.42
C ARG A 132 4.62 13.81 -5.94
N GLU A 133 4.00 12.80 -5.35
CA GLU A 133 3.78 12.63 -3.92
C GLU A 133 4.33 11.27 -3.50
N GLY A 134 4.42 11.03 -2.20
CA GLY A 134 4.94 9.78 -1.70
C GLY A 134 5.40 9.85 -0.26
N CYS A 135 5.82 8.71 0.27
CA CYS A 135 6.39 8.64 1.59
C CYS A 135 7.55 7.66 1.67
N TRP A 136 8.37 7.87 2.71
CA TRP A 136 9.33 6.91 3.20
C TRP A 136 8.89 6.49 4.59
N VAL A 137 8.86 5.19 4.82
CA VAL A 137 8.62 4.63 6.15
C VAL A 137 9.84 3.80 6.52
N PHE A 138 10.37 4.04 7.71
CA PHE A 138 11.42 3.26 8.34
C PHE A 138 10.81 2.53 9.53
N CYS A 139 11.14 1.25 9.69
CA CYS A 139 10.71 0.44 10.82
C CYS A 139 11.82 -0.54 11.20
N GLY A 140 12.40 -0.37 12.39
CA GLY A 140 13.57 -1.13 12.81
C GLY A 140 14.72 -1.00 11.80
N SER A 141 15.17 -2.13 11.24
CA SER A 141 16.23 -2.15 10.21
C SER A 141 15.73 -2.01 8.77
N HIS A 142 14.42 -1.84 8.56
CA HIS A 142 13.80 -1.83 7.24
C HIS A 142 13.34 -0.44 6.81
N PHE A 143 13.31 -0.22 5.50
CA PHE A 143 12.67 0.95 4.90
C PHE A 143 11.84 0.58 3.68
N ALA A 144 10.81 1.38 3.43
CA ALA A 144 9.98 1.34 2.24
C ALA A 144 9.79 2.75 1.73
N ARG A 145 9.90 2.92 0.42
CA ARG A 145 9.71 4.18 -0.29
C ARG A 145 8.71 3.94 -1.41
N VAL A 146 7.66 4.74 -1.47
CA VAL A 146 6.70 4.73 -2.57
C VAL A 146 6.44 6.17 -2.99
N ILE A 147 6.70 6.46 -4.27
CA ILE A 147 6.54 7.76 -4.90
C ILE A 147 5.77 7.57 -6.21
N GLY A 148 4.91 8.51 -6.55
CA GLY A 148 4.12 8.48 -7.78
C GLY A 148 3.41 9.80 -8.04
N LEU A 149 2.59 9.85 -9.10
CA LEU A 149 1.73 11.01 -9.30
C LEU A 149 0.65 11.06 -8.22
N ALA A 150 0.26 12.28 -7.85
CA ALA A 150 -0.85 12.51 -6.91
C ALA A 150 -2.17 11.95 -7.46
N THR A 151 -3.09 11.58 -6.56
CA THR A 151 -4.46 11.19 -6.94
C THR A 151 -5.10 12.24 -7.86
N GLY A 152 -5.74 11.80 -8.94
CA GLY A 152 -6.34 12.67 -9.94
C GLY A 152 -5.38 13.16 -11.04
N GLN A 153 -4.09 12.79 -11.00
CA GLN A 153 -3.10 13.17 -12.00
C GLN A 153 -2.68 11.98 -12.89
N GLY A 154 -2.32 12.27 -14.14
CA GLY A 154 -1.90 11.23 -15.09
C GLY A 154 -2.98 10.23 -15.46
N LEU A 155 -2.60 9.22 -16.24
CA LEU A 155 -3.46 8.13 -16.68
C LEU A 155 -3.79 7.20 -15.51
N VAL A 156 -2.79 6.77 -14.74
CA VAL A 156 -2.97 5.77 -13.68
C VAL A 156 -3.73 6.37 -12.51
N SER A 157 -3.27 7.50 -11.96
CA SER A 157 -3.91 8.09 -10.78
C SER A 157 -5.14 8.95 -11.10
N GLY A 158 -5.36 9.32 -12.37
CA GLY A 158 -6.48 10.15 -12.83
C GLY A 158 -7.68 9.40 -13.42
N THR A 159 -7.52 8.14 -13.85
CA THR A 159 -8.60 7.40 -14.52
C THR A 159 -9.27 6.41 -13.58
N CYS A 160 -10.55 6.62 -13.27
CA CYS A 160 -11.31 5.70 -12.43
C CYS A 160 -11.66 4.41 -13.20
N CYS A 161 -11.07 3.27 -12.82
CA CYS A 161 -11.39 1.96 -13.37
C CYS A 161 -10.95 0.82 -12.44
N GLY A 162 -11.45 -0.40 -12.68
CA GLY A 162 -11.30 -1.50 -11.74
C GLY A 162 -9.93 -2.19 -11.73
N SER A 163 -9.04 -1.89 -12.69
CA SER A 163 -7.70 -2.50 -12.76
C SER A 163 -6.79 -1.83 -13.78
N LEU A 164 -5.47 -1.97 -13.61
CA LEU A 164 -4.49 -1.62 -14.65
C LEU A 164 -4.79 -2.31 -15.99
N ARG A 165 -5.26 -3.58 -15.99
CA ARG A 165 -5.60 -4.28 -17.24
C ARG A 165 -6.73 -3.56 -17.99
N GLN A 166 -7.74 -3.07 -17.27
CA GLN A 166 -8.81 -2.29 -17.88
C GLN A 166 -8.28 -0.95 -18.40
N LEU A 167 -7.43 -0.27 -17.62
CA LEU A 167 -6.79 0.98 -18.04
C LEU A 167 -5.96 0.82 -19.33
N GLN A 168 -5.16 -0.25 -19.41
CA GLN A 168 -4.36 -0.59 -20.59
C GLN A 168 -5.22 -0.85 -21.82
N ARG A 169 -6.41 -1.43 -21.66
CA ARG A 169 -7.37 -1.60 -22.77
C ARG A 169 -7.94 -0.27 -23.26
N LEU A 170 -8.13 0.70 -22.35
CA LEU A 170 -8.72 2.01 -22.67
C LEU A 170 -7.71 2.98 -23.30
N HIS A 171 -6.50 3.04 -22.74
CA HIS A 171 -5.49 4.06 -23.10
C HIS A 171 -4.25 3.49 -23.80
N GLY A 172 -4.21 2.16 -23.99
CA GLY A 172 -3.07 1.46 -24.56
C GLY A 172 -2.05 1.04 -23.51
N GLU A 173 -1.55 -0.19 -23.63
CA GLU A 173 -0.57 -0.77 -22.71
C GLU A 173 0.73 0.05 -22.64
N GLY A 174 1.22 0.51 -23.80
CA GLY A 174 2.46 1.27 -23.89
C GLY A 174 2.42 2.59 -23.13
N ALA A 175 1.29 3.31 -23.18
CA ALA A 175 1.13 4.58 -22.49
C ALA A 175 1.10 4.39 -20.96
N VAL A 176 0.31 3.41 -20.48
CA VAL A 176 0.23 3.07 -19.05
C VAL A 176 1.59 2.62 -18.51
N LYS A 177 2.30 1.77 -19.26
CA LYS A 177 3.63 1.28 -18.86
C LYS A 177 4.66 2.41 -18.84
N ALA A 178 4.66 3.28 -19.84
CA ALA A 178 5.56 4.42 -19.91
C ALA A 178 5.34 5.37 -18.72
N GLU A 179 4.09 5.64 -18.35
CA GLU A 179 3.78 6.47 -17.19
C GLU A 179 4.26 5.83 -15.87
N LEU A 180 3.94 4.55 -15.65
CA LEU A 180 4.39 3.81 -14.46
C LEU A 180 5.92 3.82 -14.34
N GLN A 181 6.63 3.63 -15.44
CA GLN A 181 8.09 3.63 -15.46
C GLN A 181 8.71 5.01 -15.25
N THR A 182 8.04 6.07 -15.71
CA THR A 182 8.58 7.44 -15.67
C THR A 182 8.32 8.11 -14.33
N HIS A 183 7.15 7.87 -13.74
CA HIS A 183 6.68 8.66 -12.61
C HIS A 183 6.56 7.89 -11.30
N TYR A 184 6.54 6.56 -11.32
CA TYR A 184 6.26 5.76 -10.14
C TYR A 184 7.47 4.94 -9.72
N GLU A 185 7.83 5.02 -8.44
CA GLU A 185 8.96 4.33 -7.84
C GLU A 185 8.51 3.65 -6.54
N ALA A 186 8.80 2.36 -6.41
CA ALA A 186 8.59 1.61 -5.18
C ALA A 186 9.86 0.85 -4.83
N THR A 187 10.34 1.02 -3.61
CA THR A 187 11.58 0.40 -3.13
C THR A 187 11.39 -0.09 -1.72
N PHE A 188 11.82 -1.31 -1.44
CA PHE A 188 11.90 -1.88 -0.09
C PHE A 188 13.30 -2.42 0.12
N GLY A 189 13.84 -2.24 1.32
CA GLY A 189 15.17 -2.73 1.65
C GLY A 189 15.47 -2.63 3.14
N SER A 190 16.74 -2.89 3.47
CA SER A 190 17.27 -2.74 4.82
C SER A 190 18.29 -1.61 4.87
N VAL A 191 18.32 -0.91 6.01
CA VAL A 191 19.30 0.14 6.28
C VAL A 191 20.38 -0.46 7.17
N ALA A 192 21.62 -0.47 6.70
CA ALA A 192 22.76 -0.80 7.56
C ALA A 192 23.00 0.35 8.55
N ARG A 193 23.46 0.03 9.76
CA ARG A 193 23.94 1.08 10.67
C ARG A 193 25.06 1.86 9.97
N PRO A 194 25.13 3.20 10.15
CA PRO A 194 26.19 4.02 9.58
C PRO A 194 27.59 3.53 9.99
#